data_AF-A0AB37SYC6-F1
#
_entry.id   AF-A0AB37SYC6-F1
#
_cell.length_a   1.000
_cell.length_b   1.000
_cell.length_c   1.000
_cell.angle_alpha   90.00
_cell.angle_beta   90.00
_cell.angle_gamma   90.00
#
_symmetry.space_group_name_H-M   'P 1'
#
loop_
_entity.id
_entity.type
_entity.pdbx_description
1 polymer ?
#
loop_
_entity_poly.entity_id
_entity_poly.type
_entity_poly.pdbx_seq_one_letter_code
_entity_poly.pdbx_strand_id
1 'polypeptide(L)'
;MTQIGEIQQAILNDDLGAVASLDVPESYRGVTVRKDEAAMFEGLESRDKDPRKSLHVDEVPTPELGPGEALVAVMASAINYNTVWTSIFEPVSTFKFLERYGRLSPLSKRHDLPYHVVGSDLSGVVLRTGPGVHNWKPGDEVVAHCLNVELEGPDGHNDTMLDTEQRIWGFETNFGGLAEIALVKANQLMPKPGHLTWEEAASPGLVNSTAYRQLVSRNGADMKQGDVVLIWGASGGLGSYATQYALNGGAIPVCVVSSPEKAEICRKLGAELIIDRNAEGYRFWKDEHNQDPKEWQRFGKKIRELTGGEDPDIVFEHPGRETFGASVYAARKGGTIVTCASTSGYMHQFDNRYLWMNLKRIIGSHFANYRESWEANRLIAKGLIHPTLSKTYTLEDTGQAALDVHRNAHQGKVGVLALAPEEGLGVRNHELREKHIDGINAFRNV
;
A
#
# COMPACT_ATOMS: atom_id res chain seq x y z
N MET A 1 -17.37 14.77 -27.97
CA MET A 1 -16.59 14.44 -26.76
C MET A 1 -16.32 12.95 -26.85
N THR A 2 -15.17 12.43 -26.42
CA THR A 2 -14.96 10.97 -26.38
C THR A 2 -15.86 10.37 -25.28
N GLN A 3 -16.22 9.08 -25.36
CA GLN A 3 -17.04 8.41 -24.33
C GLN A 3 -16.41 8.57 -22.93
N ILE A 4 -15.08 8.41 -22.82
CA ILE A 4 -14.35 8.64 -21.56
C ILE A 4 -14.43 10.10 -21.09
N GLY A 5 -14.45 11.07 -22.00
CA GLY A 5 -14.61 12.49 -21.68
C GLY A 5 -16.01 12.83 -21.17
N GLU A 6 -17.05 12.15 -21.68
CA GLU A 6 -18.42 12.30 -21.17
C GLU A 6 -18.55 11.76 -19.74
N ILE A 7 -17.93 10.60 -19.47
CA ILE A 7 -17.84 10.01 -18.12
C ILE A 7 -17.12 10.98 -17.17
N GLN A 8 -15.94 11.47 -17.56
CA GLN A 8 -15.17 12.41 -16.77
C GLN A 8 -16.00 13.67 -16.47
N GLN A 9 -16.65 14.25 -17.48
CA GLN A 9 -17.45 15.47 -17.32
C GLN A 9 -18.66 15.24 -16.40
N ALA A 10 -19.33 14.08 -16.49
CA ALA A 10 -20.42 13.74 -15.58
C ALA A 10 -19.94 13.68 -14.12
N ILE A 11 -18.78 13.07 -13.86
CA ILE A 11 -18.19 12.99 -12.52
C ILE A 11 -17.79 14.39 -12.02
N LEU A 12 -17.15 15.21 -12.86
CA LEU A 12 -16.73 16.57 -12.50
C LEU A 12 -17.92 17.52 -12.23
N ASN A 13 -19.07 17.26 -12.86
CA ASN A 13 -20.31 18.01 -12.64
C ASN A 13 -21.15 17.44 -11.46
N ASP A 14 -20.64 16.45 -10.73
CA ASP A 14 -21.37 15.70 -9.69
C ASP A 14 -22.69 15.06 -10.18
N ASP A 15 -22.83 14.82 -11.50
CA ASP A 15 -23.95 14.10 -12.10
C ASP A 15 -23.70 12.59 -12.12
N LEU A 16 -23.50 12.03 -10.92
CA LEU A 16 -23.17 10.61 -10.74
C LEU A 16 -24.29 9.67 -11.20
N GLY A 17 -25.53 10.15 -11.24
CA GLY A 17 -26.68 9.39 -11.75
C GLY A 17 -26.61 9.15 -13.25
N ALA A 18 -26.05 10.11 -14.02
CA ALA A 18 -25.90 9.98 -15.47
C ALA A 18 -24.87 8.91 -15.87
N VAL A 19 -23.89 8.60 -15.01
CA VAL A 19 -22.84 7.59 -15.26
C VAL A 19 -23.42 6.22 -15.63
N ALA A 20 -24.58 5.87 -15.06
CA ALA A 20 -25.29 4.62 -15.38
C ALA A 20 -25.74 4.52 -16.85
N SER A 21 -26.05 5.67 -17.47
CA SER A 21 -26.54 5.75 -18.85
C SER A 21 -25.46 6.00 -19.90
N LEU A 22 -24.25 6.42 -19.50
CA LEU A 22 -23.14 6.67 -20.42
C LEU A 22 -22.52 5.38 -20.91
N ASP A 23 -22.20 5.31 -22.20
CA ASP A 23 -21.55 4.13 -22.78
C ASP A 23 -20.14 3.92 -22.21
N VAL A 24 -19.80 2.66 -21.92
CA VAL A 24 -18.44 2.29 -21.55
C VAL A 24 -17.58 2.29 -22.83
N PRO A 25 -16.42 2.97 -22.84
CA PRO A 25 -15.60 3.03 -24.04
C PRO A 25 -15.00 1.68 -24.42
N GLU A 26 -14.79 1.45 -25.71
CA GLU A 26 -14.16 0.22 -26.22
C GLU A 26 -12.68 0.09 -25.82
N SER A 27 -12.02 1.22 -25.60
CA SER A 27 -10.62 1.32 -25.15
C SER A 27 -10.44 2.43 -24.11
N TYR A 28 -9.37 2.35 -23.34
CA TYR A 28 -9.02 3.34 -22.33
C TYR A 28 -7.50 3.45 -22.20
N ARG A 29 -7.01 4.58 -21.66
CA ARG A 29 -5.58 4.76 -21.39
C ARG A 29 -5.20 4.11 -20.06
N GLY A 30 -4.13 3.35 -20.06
CA GLY A 30 -3.59 2.71 -18.88
C GLY A 30 -2.07 2.64 -18.89
N VAL A 31 -1.47 2.68 -17.71
CA VAL A 31 -0.03 2.47 -17.56
C VAL A 31 0.27 0.98 -17.63
N THR A 32 1.05 0.58 -18.62
CA THR A 32 1.37 -0.81 -18.91
C THR A 32 2.86 -1.11 -18.74
N VAL A 33 3.17 -2.36 -18.41
CA VAL A 33 4.44 -2.99 -18.83
C VAL A 33 4.15 -3.98 -19.95
N ARG A 34 5.15 -4.30 -20.80
CA ARG A 34 5.00 -5.17 -21.97
C ARG A 34 5.80 -6.46 -21.85
N LYS A 35 5.26 -7.56 -22.38
CA LYS A 35 5.83 -8.91 -22.19
C LYS A 35 7.15 -9.11 -22.92
N ASP A 36 7.28 -8.54 -24.11
CA ASP A 36 8.49 -8.58 -24.93
C ASP A 36 9.65 -7.78 -24.32
N GLU A 37 9.37 -6.88 -23.38
CA GLU A 37 10.37 -6.10 -22.64
C GLU A 37 10.80 -6.74 -21.31
N ALA A 38 10.23 -7.89 -20.92
CA ALA A 38 10.45 -8.48 -19.59
C ALA A 38 11.92 -8.81 -19.25
N ALA A 39 12.77 -8.93 -20.26
CA ALA A 39 14.21 -9.18 -20.13
C ALA A 39 15.08 -7.91 -20.30
N MET A 40 14.50 -6.72 -20.49
CA MET A 40 15.22 -5.49 -20.86
C MET A 40 16.25 -5.01 -19.83
N PHE A 41 16.14 -5.47 -18.58
CA PHE A 41 17.03 -5.11 -17.48
C PHE A 41 17.95 -6.26 -17.02
N GLU A 42 18.07 -7.33 -17.80
CA GLU A 42 19.00 -8.41 -17.49
C GLU A 42 20.44 -7.89 -17.39
N GLY A 43 21.15 -8.32 -16.35
CA GLY A 43 22.54 -7.91 -16.07
C GLY A 43 22.69 -6.54 -15.39
N LEU A 44 21.61 -5.79 -15.16
CA LEU A 44 21.66 -4.56 -14.38
C LEU A 44 21.38 -4.82 -12.89
N GLU A 45 22.10 -4.11 -12.03
CA GLU A 45 21.80 -4.04 -10.60
C GLU A 45 20.39 -3.46 -10.38
N SER A 46 19.64 -3.99 -9.41
CA SER A 46 18.27 -3.54 -9.11
C SER A 46 18.16 -2.03 -8.94
N ARG A 47 19.20 -1.43 -8.34
CA ARG A 47 19.28 0.01 -8.12
C ARG A 47 19.27 0.80 -9.41
N ASP A 48 19.80 0.27 -10.52
CA ASP A 48 19.98 0.98 -11.79
C ASP A 48 18.88 0.72 -12.81
N LYS A 49 17.98 -0.21 -12.52
CA LYS A 49 16.74 -0.43 -13.29
C LYS A 49 15.85 0.82 -13.17
N ASP A 50 15.51 1.41 -14.31
CA ASP A 50 14.80 2.68 -14.39
C ASP A 50 13.35 2.46 -14.86
N PRO A 51 12.34 2.59 -13.96
CA PRO A 51 10.93 2.39 -14.29
C PRO A 51 10.42 3.20 -15.48
N ARG A 52 11.04 4.35 -15.78
CA ARG A 52 10.64 5.22 -16.90
C ARG A 52 10.86 4.59 -18.27
N LYS A 53 11.65 3.51 -18.34
CA LYS A 53 11.95 2.82 -19.60
C LYS A 53 10.97 1.70 -19.91
N SER A 54 10.26 1.18 -18.91
CA SER A 54 9.41 -0.02 -19.01
C SER A 54 7.92 0.27 -18.78
N LEU A 55 7.59 1.39 -18.15
CA LEU A 55 6.21 1.86 -18.00
C LEU A 55 5.83 2.70 -19.21
N HIS A 56 4.76 2.29 -19.89
CA HIS A 56 4.19 2.97 -21.05
C HIS A 56 2.78 3.44 -20.72
N VAL A 57 2.34 4.56 -21.29
CA VAL A 57 0.91 4.91 -21.29
C VAL A 57 0.33 4.47 -22.62
N ASP A 58 -0.38 3.34 -22.59
CA ASP A 58 -0.96 2.71 -23.77
C ASP A 58 -2.48 2.85 -23.78
N GLU A 59 -3.07 2.87 -24.97
CA GLU A 59 -4.51 2.66 -25.15
C GLU A 59 -4.77 1.16 -25.25
N VAL A 60 -5.59 0.62 -24.34
CA VAL A 60 -5.87 -0.82 -24.22
C VAL A 60 -7.37 -1.09 -24.29
N PRO A 61 -7.81 -2.25 -24.80
CA PRO A 61 -9.22 -2.60 -24.85
C PRO A 61 -9.82 -2.74 -23.45
N THR A 62 -11.06 -2.28 -23.29
CA THR A 62 -11.85 -2.48 -22.07
C THR A 62 -12.15 -3.97 -21.90
N PRO A 63 -11.82 -4.57 -20.73
CA PRO A 63 -12.08 -5.98 -20.51
C PRO A 63 -13.58 -6.27 -20.40
N GLU A 64 -13.98 -7.47 -20.82
CA GLU A 64 -15.32 -7.98 -20.56
C GLU A 64 -15.58 -8.07 -19.06
N LEU A 65 -16.74 -7.57 -18.62
CA LEU A 65 -17.16 -7.56 -17.22
C LEU A 65 -17.80 -8.91 -16.83
N GLY A 66 -17.21 -9.59 -15.84
CA GLY A 66 -17.68 -10.88 -15.34
C GLY A 66 -18.64 -10.78 -14.15
N PRO A 67 -19.20 -11.92 -13.69
CA PRO A 67 -20.00 -11.97 -12.46
C PRO A 67 -19.24 -11.53 -11.23
N GLY A 68 -19.89 -10.79 -10.33
CA GLY A 68 -19.28 -10.36 -9.07
C GLY A 68 -18.23 -9.24 -9.22
N GLU A 69 -18.15 -8.59 -10.38
CA GLU A 69 -17.14 -7.57 -10.68
C GLU A 69 -17.73 -6.18 -10.92
N ALA A 70 -16.87 -5.17 -10.94
CA ALA A 70 -17.21 -3.81 -11.29
C ALA A 70 -16.15 -3.22 -12.23
N LEU A 71 -16.62 -2.45 -13.21
CA LEU A 71 -15.80 -1.48 -13.90
C LEU A 71 -15.85 -0.17 -13.14
N VAL A 72 -14.71 0.46 -12.91
CA VAL A 72 -14.57 1.73 -12.18
C VAL A 72 -13.87 2.74 -13.06
N ALA A 73 -14.46 3.92 -13.21
CA ALA A 73 -13.79 5.10 -13.76
C ALA A 73 -12.86 5.64 -12.67
N VAL A 74 -11.55 5.52 -12.91
CA VAL A 74 -10.55 5.83 -11.90
C VAL A 74 -10.21 7.31 -11.99
N MET A 75 -10.49 8.04 -10.91
CA MET A 75 -10.14 9.46 -10.80
C MET A 75 -8.68 9.62 -10.39
N ALA A 76 -8.22 8.80 -9.44
CA ALA A 76 -6.82 8.76 -9.03
C ALA A 76 -6.40 7.37 -8.56
N SER A 77 -5.09 7.15 -8.55
CA SER A 77 -4.41 5.96 -8.03
C SER A 77 -3.17 6.39 -7.24
N ALA A 78 -2.32 5.44 -6.88
CA ALA A 78 -1.08 5.70 -6.16
C ALA A 78 0.00 4.67 -6.50
N ILE A 79 1.26 5.09 -6.35
CA ILE A 79 2.40 4.18 -6.50
C ILE A 79 2.57 3.36 -5.22
N ASN A 80 2.82 2.06 -5.42
CA ASN A 80 3.24 1.13 -4.38
C ASN A 80 4.57 0.48 -4.75
N TYR A 81 5.23 -0.15 -3.78
CA TYR A 81 6.46 -0.91 -4.05
C TYR A 81 6.23 -2.06 -5.03
N ASN A 82 5.03 -2.67 -5.04
CA ASN A 82 4.71 -3.69 -6.03
C ASN A 82 4.64 -3.11 -7.46
N THR A 83 4.21 -1.86 -7.66
CA THR A 83 4.28 -1.15 -8.94
C THR A 83 5.74 -0.97 -9.39
N VAL A 84 6.62 -0.58 -8.45
CA VAL A 84 8.07 -0.47 -8.73
C VAL A 84 8.63 -1.82 -9.13
N TRP A 85 8.37 -2.89 -8.37
CA TRP A 85 8.82 -4.24 -8.68
C TRP A 85 8.33 -4.75 -10.03
N THR A 86 7.05 -4.52 -10.37
CA THR A 86 6.53 -4.81 -11.71
C THR A 86 7.31 -4.06 -12.79
N SER A 87 7.54 -2.76 -12.60
CA SER A 87 8.23 -1.92 -13.58
C SER A 87 9.69 -2.34 -13.82
N ILE A 88 10.35 -2.96 -12.84
CA ILE A 88 11.73 -3.43 -12.98
C ILE A 88 11.84 -4.95 -13.16
N PHE A 89 10.69 -5.63 -13.32
CA PHE A 89 10.53 -7.08 -13.49
C PHE A 89 11.16 -7.93 -12.36
N GLU A 90 11.12 -7.44 -11.12
CA GLU A 90 11.69 -8.12 -9.95
C GLU A 90 10.63 -8.59 -8.94
N PRO A 91 10.92 -9.63 -8.13
CA PRO A 91 12.06 -10.56 -8.29
C PRO A 91 11.91 -11.47 -9.51
N VAL A 92 10.70 -11.53 -10.07
CA VAL A 92 10.36 -12.17 -11.34
C VAL A 92 9.32 -11.31 -12.06
N SER A 93 9.28 -11.40 -13.39
CA SER A 93 8.27 -10.72 -14.19
C SER A 93 6.83 -11.15 -13.81
N THR A 94 5.93 -10.17 -13.69
CA THR A 94 4.52 -10.38 -13.33
C THR A 94 3.75 -11.19 -14.37
N PHE A 95 4.21 -11.23 -15.63
CA PHE A 95 3.59 -12.05 -16.67
C PHE A 95 3.54 -13.53 -16.30
N LYS A 96 4.47 -14.02 -15.47
CA LYS A 96 4.40 -15.40 -14.94
C LYS A 96 3.16 -15.63 -14.07
N PHE A 97 2.76 -14.65 -13.25
CA PHE A 97 1.56 -14.73 -12.44
C PHE A 97 0.30 -14.63 -13.30
N LEU A 98 0.29 -13.72 -14.26
CA LEU A 98 -0.83 -13.54 -15.20
C LEU A 98 -1.09 -14.78 -16.05
N GLU A 99 -0.04 -15.38 -16.62
CA GLU A 99 -0.14 -16.63 -17.37
C GLU A 99 -0.62 -17.80 -16.51
N ARG A 100 -0.16 -17.89 -15.26
CA ARG A 100 -0.62 -18.92 -14.32
C ARG A 100 -2.09 -18.73 -14.00
N TYR A 101 -2.51 -17.50 -13.69
CA TYR A 101 -3.90 -17.20 -13.39
C TYR A 101 -4.80 -17.45 -14.60
N GLY A 102 -4.39 -17.03 -15.79
CA GLY A 102 -5.17 -17.21 -17.02
C GLY A 102 -5.40 -18.66 -17.46
N ARG A 103 -4.78 -19.64 -16.79
CA ARG A 103 -5.01 -21.08 -17.01
C ARG A 103 -6.13 -21.66 -16.13
N LEU A 104 -6.64 -20.93 -15.14
CA LEU A 104 -7.59 -21.47 -14.18
C LEU A 104 -9.00 -21.61 -14.76
N SER A 105 -9.46 -20.61 -15.51
CA SER A 105 -10.82 -20.57 -16.07
C SER A 105 -10.91 -19.67 -17.31
N PRO A 106 -11.96 -19.81 -18.15
CA PRO A 106 -12.21 -18.90 -19.26
C PRO A 106 -12.26 -17.43 -18.83
N LEU A 107 -12.83 -17.13 -17.65
CA LEU A 107 -12.92 -15.77 -17.13
C LEU A 107 -11.55 -15.24 -16.72
N SER A 108 -10.71 -16.04 -16.08
CA SER A 108 -9.34 -15.63 -15.69
C SER A 108 -8.42 -15.41 -16.90
N LYS A 109 -8.70 -16.05 -18.04
CA LYS A 109 -7.86 -15.98 -19.25
C LYS A 109 -7.65 -14.56 -19.77
N ARG A 110 -8.63 -13.66 -19.56
CA ARG A 110 -8.52 -12.25 -19.96
C ARG A 110 -7.39 -11.49 -19.26
N HIS A 111 -6.83 -12.00 -18.16
CA HIS A 111 -5.67 -11.37 -17.51
C HIS A 111 -4.33 -11.73 -18.18
N ASP A 112 -4.27 -12.85 -18.92
CA ASP A 112 -3.08 -13.30 -19.67
C ASP A 112 -3.01 -12.62 -21.04
N LEU A 113 -2.39 -11.45 -21.06
CA LEU A 113 -2.28 -10.55 -22.21
C LEU A 113 -0.80 -10.20 -22.47
N PRO A 114 -0.46 -9.69 -23.68
CA PRO A 114 0.90 -9.24 -23.98
C PRO A 114 1.30 -7.95 -23.25
N TYR A 115 0.36 -7.31 -22.56
CA TYR A 115 0.56 -6.13 -21.71
C TYR A 115 -0.05 -6.36 -20.33
N HIS A 116 0.45 -5.63 -19.33
CA HIS A 116 -0.07 -5.64 -17.97
C HIS A 116 -0.35 -4.21 -17.50
N VAL A 117 -1.62 -3.85 -17.35
CA VAL A 117 -2.04 -2.58 -16.74
C VAL A 117 -1.82 -2.66 -15.23
N VAL A 118 -0.93 -1.81 -14.71
CA VAL A 118 -0.47 -1.87 -13.31
C VAL A 118 -1.31 -0.99 -12.36
N GLY A 119 -1.09 -1.13 -11.06
CA GLY A 119 -1.63 -0.25 -10.02
C GLY A 119 -2.59 -0.96 -9.08
N SER A 120 -2.33 -0.85 -7.77
CA SER A 120 -3.03 -1.61 -6.73
C SER A 120 -3.88 -0.75 -5.80
N ASP A 121 -4.04 0.52 -6.12
CA ASP A 121 -4.91 1.47 -5.42
C ASP A 121 -5.83 2.13 -6.46
N LEU A 122 -7.05 2.50 -6.08
CA LEU A 122 -7.87 3.45 -6.84
C LEU A 122 -8.76 4.27 -5.91
N SER A 123 -9.15 5.45 -6.39
CA SER A 123 -10.39 6.12 -6.02
C SER A 123 -11.12 6.52 -7.30
N GLY A 124 -12.44 6.40 -7.31
CA GLY A 124 -13.20 6.61 -8.53
C GLY A 124 -14.69 6.38 -8.37
N VAL A 125 -15.35 6.18 -9.50
CA VAL A 125 -16.80 5.99 -9.58
C VAL A 125 -17.12 4.70 -10.30
N VAL A 126 -18.01 3.88 -9.75
CA VAL A 126 -18.47 2.64 -10.39
C VAL A 126 -19.19 2.99 -11.70
N LEU A 127 -18.76 2.38 -12.81
CA LEU A 127 -19.38 2.53 -14.13
C LEU A 127 -20.43 1.46 -14.37
N ARG A 128 -20.09 0.20 -14.13
CA ARG A 128 -20.93 -0.97 -14.38
C ARG A 128 -20.64 -2.04 -13.35
N THR A 129 -21.65 -2.85 -13.07
CA THR A 129 -21.52 -4.02 -12.19
C THR A 129 -21.96 -5.27 -12.93
N GLY A 130 -21.23 -6.35 -12.70
CA GLY A 130 -21.52 -7.65 -13.28
C GLY A 130 -22.66 -8.37 -12.56
N PRO A 131 -23.14 -9.50 -13.11
CA PRO A 131 -24.17 -10.31 -12.47
C PRO A 131 -23.85 -10.67 -11.02
N GLY A 132 -24.85 -10.60 -10.13
CA GLY A 132 -24.74 -10.97 -8.72
C GLY A 132 -24.25 -9.86 -7.78
N VAL A 133 -23.73 -8.75 -8.31
CA VAL A 133 -23.38 -7.57 -7.50
C VAL A 133 -24.65 -6.84 -7.07
N HIS A 134 -24.77 -6.59 -5.77
CA HIS A 134 -25.95 -5.93 -5.17
C HIS A 134 -25.60 -4.81 -4.18
N ASN A 135 -24.40 -4.82 -3.60
CA ASN A 135 -23.93 -3.78 -2.67
C ASN A 135 -23.42 -2.52 -3.36
N TRP A 136 -23.23 -2.58 -4.69
CA TRP A 136 -22.68 -1.51 -5.50
C TRP A 136 -23.52 -1.31 -6.75
N LYS A 137 -23.61 -0.06 -7.21
CA LYS A 137 -24.30 0.34 -8.43
C LYS A 137 -23.51 1.44 -9.15
N PRO A 138 -23.75 1.64 -10.47
CA PRO A 138 -23.18 2.77 -11.17
C PRO A 138 -23.41 4.11 -10.45
N GLY A 139 -22.40 4.98 -10.43
CA GLY A 139 -22.43 6.26 -9.72
C GLY A 139 -21.92 6.21 -8.27
N ASP A 140 -21.70 5.03 -7.69
CA ASP A 140 -21.13 4.93 -6.35
C ASP A 140 -19.66 5.39 -6.34
N GLU A 141 -19.31 6.30 -5.42
CA GLU A 141 -17.94 6.74 -5.20
C GLU A 141 -17.18 5.75 -4.31
N VAL A 142 -16.09 5.20 -4.83
CA VAL A 142 -15.38 4.07 -4.25
C VAL A 142 -13.89 4.30 -4.14
N VAL A 143 -13.28 3.59 -3.19
CA VAL A 143 -11.87 3.21 -3.21
C VAL A 143 -11.80 1.68 -3.29
N ALA A 144 -10.65 1.11 -3.63
CA ALA A 144 -10.49 -0.35 -3.64
C ALA A 144 -9.29 -0.80 -2.82
N HIS A 145 -9.42 -1.95 -2.18
CA HIS A 145 -8.30 -2.68 -1.62
C HIS A 145 -7.76 -3.70 -2.64
N CYS A 146 -6.53 -4.17 -2.46
CA CYS A 146 -5.87 -4.97 -3.49
C CYS A 146 -6.00 -6.50 -3.34
N LEU A 147 -6.54 -7.04 -2.24
CA LEU A 147 -6.78 -8.49 -2.14
C LEU A 147 -7.82 -8.97 -3.15
N ASN A 148 -7.42 -9.84 -4.07
CA ASN A 148 -8.29 -10.56 -4.98
C ASN A 148 -8.30 -12.04 -4.58
N VAL A 149 -9.47 -12.57 -4.22
CA VAL A 149 -9.64 -13.96 -3.77
C VAL A 149 -10.77 -14.62 -4.54
N GLU A 150 -10.70 -15.94 -4.72
CA GLU A 150 -11.77 -16.74 -5.33
C GLU A 150 -12.71 -17.33 -4.27
N LEU A 151 -12.19 -17.75 -3.11
CA LEU A 151 -12.95 -18.36 -2.01
C LEU A 151 -13.68 -19.67 -2.36
N GLU A 152 -13.24 -20.35 -3.42
CA GLU A 152 -13.71 -21.71 -3.75
C GLU A 152 -13.11 -22.76 -2.80
N GLY A 153 -11.86 -22.57 -2.38
CA GLY A 153 -11.18 -23.44 -1.41
C GLY A 153 -11.63 -23.16 0.03
N PRO A 154 -11.59 -24.15 0.94
CA PRO A 154 -12.06 -23.99 2.32
C PRO A 154 -11.12 -23.15 3.20
N ASP A 155 -9.83 -23.10 2.88
CA ASP A 155 -8.79 -22.52 3.75
C ASP A 155 -9.01 -21.01 4.03
N GLY A 156 -9.57 -20.29 3.06
CA GLY A 156 -9.84 -18.85 3.16
C GLY A 156 -11.08 -18.46 3.96
N HIS A 157 -11.93 -19.42 4.39
CA HIS A 157 -13.23 -19.10 4.99
C HIS A 157 -13.17 -18.68 6.47
N ASN A 158 -12.00 -18.83 7.12
CA ASN A 158 -11.75 -18.29 8.46
C ASN A 158 -10.82 -17.06 8.46
N ASP A 159 -10.06 -16.86 7.37
CA ASP A 159 -9.34 -15.64 7.05
C ASP A 159 -9.03 -15.66 5.55
N THR A 160 -9.58 -14.72 4.77
CA THR A 160 -9.44 -14.75 3.31
C THR A 160 -7.99 -14.53 2.84
N MET A 161 -7.10 -14.06 3.72
CA MET A 161 -5.66 -14.03 3.44
C MET A 161 -5.04 -15.42 3.28
N LEU A 162 -5.71 -16.47 3.76
CA LEU A 162 -5.26 -17.86 3.65
C LEU A 162 -5.85 -18.58 2.43
N ASP A 163 -6.64 -17.89 1.60
CA ASP A 163 -7.08 -18.43 0.33
C ASP A 163 -5.86 -18.72 -0.56
N THR A 164 -5.78 -19.96 -1.07
CA THR A 164 -4.62 -20.44 -1.84
C THR A 164 -4.51 -19.82 -3.24
N GLU A 165 -5.58 -19.17 -3.70
CA GLU A 165 -5.68 -18.42 -4.95
C GLU A 165 -5.76 -16.89 -4.68
N GLN A 166 -5.38 -16.44 -3.49
CA GLN A 166 -5.25 -15.03 -3.17
C GLN A 166 -4.17 -14.37 -4.04
N ARG A 167 -4.48 -13.17 -4.52
CA ARG A 167 -3.64 -12.37 -5.42
C ARG A 167 -3.72 -10.91 -5.06
N ILE A 168 -2.69 -10.15 -5.41
CA ILE A 168 -2.69 -8.69 -5.33
C ILE A 168 -3.13 -8.10 -6.67
N TRP A 169 -4.26 -7.39 -6.68
CA TRP A 169 -4.83 -6.71 -7.84
C TRP A 169 -3.86 -5.68 -8.43
N GLY A 170 -3.72 -5.68 -9.77
CA GLY A 170 -2.77 -4.82 -10.50
C GLY A 170 -1.30 -5.21 -10.34
N PHE A 171 -1.03 -6.37 -9.74
CA PHE A 171 0.29 -6.99 -9.61
C PHE A 171 0.27 -8.45 -10.10
N GLU A 172 -0.57 -9.29 -9.51
CA GLU A 172 -0.83 -10.68 -9.92
C GLU A 172 -2.13 -10.82 -10.73
N THR A 173 -2.84 -9.72 -10.94
CA THR A 173 -3.96 -9.61 -11.89
C THR A 173 -3.69 -8.43 -12.81
N ASN A 174 -4.20 -8.51 -14.04
CA ASN A 174 -4.25 -7.38 -14.97
C ASN A 174 -5.32 -6.33 -14.56
N PHE A 175 -5.46 -5.27 -15.35
CA PHE A 175 -6.48 -4.22 -15.23
C PHE A 175 -6.42 -3.44 -13.90
N GLY A 176 -5.20 -3.07 -13.51
CA GLY A 176 -4.92 -2.28 -12.32
C GLY A 176 -5.42 -0.82 -12.38
N GLY A 177 -5.20 -0.10 -11.29
CA GLY A 177 -5.73 1.25 -11.06
C GLY A 177 -4.93 2.41 -11.64
N LEU A 178 -3.71 2.21 -12.17
CA LEU A 178 -2.97 3.26 -12.86
C LEU A 178 -3.47 3.39 -14.31
N ALA A 179 -4.74 3.72 -14.46
CA ALA A 179 -5.46 3.81 -15.72
C ALA A 179 -6.73 4.64 -15.58
N GLU A 180 -7.39 4.95 -16.71
CA GLU A 180 -8.69 5.62 -16.72
C GLU A 180 -9.85 4.69 -16.29
N ILE A 181 -9.73 3.40 -16.59
CA ILE A 181 -10.70 2.36 -16.21
C ILE A 181 -9.97 1.21 -15.52
N ALA A 182 -10.55 0.71 -14.43
CA ALA A 182 -10.11 -0.50 -13.74
C ALA A 182 -11.22 -1.56 -13.72
N LEU A 183 -10.80 -2.82 -13.75
CA LEU A 183 -11.67 -3.96 -13.47
C LEU A 183 -11.30 -4.53 -12.09
N VAL A 184 -12.28 -4.59 -11.20
CA VAL A 184 -12.11 -5.09 -9.82
C VAL A 184 -13.24 -6.04 -9.45
N LYS A 185 -12.98 -6.97 -8.52
CA LYS A 185 -14.08 -7.69 -7.88
C LYS A 185 -14.86 -6.75 -6.96
N ALA A 186 -16.18 -6.93 -6.89
CA ALA A 186 -17.05 -6.09 -6.07
C ALA A 186 -16.75 -6.20 -4.56
N ASN A 187 -16.14 -7.30 -4.13
CA ASN A 187 -15.66 -7.49 -2.76
C ASN A 187 -14.29 -6.83 -2.48
N GLN A 188 -13.75 -6.05 -3.42
CA GLN A 188 -12.59 -5.18 -3.20
C GLN A 188 -12.96 -3.74 -2.90
N LEU A 189 -14.18 -3.35 -3.28
CA LEU A 189 -14.66 -1.98 -3.20
C LEU A 189 -14.97 -1.58 -1.77
N MET A 190 -14.68 -0.33 -1.43
CA MET A 190 -15.05 0.30 -0.16
C MET A 190 -15.54 1.73 -0.46
N PRO A 191 -16.39 2.32 0.39
CA PRO A 191 -16.89 3.66 0.14
C PRO A 191 -15.73 4.67 0.21
N LYS A 192 -15.68 5.60 -0.75
CA LYS A 192 -14.71 6.69 -0.72
C LYS A 192 -14.94 7.56 0.53
N PRO A 193 -13.90 7.90 1.31
CA PRO A 193 -14.00 8.90 2.37
C PRO A 193 -14.45 10.27 1.81
N GLY A 194 -15.63 10.73 2.20
CA GLY A 194 -16.25 11.94 1.63
C GLY A 194 -15.50 13.24 1.88
N HIS A 195 -14.59 13.31 2.85
CA HIS A 195 -13.84 14.53 3.17
C HIS A 195 -12.46 14.62 2.47
N LEU A 196 -12.08 13.58 1.73
CA LEU A 196 -10.81 13.51 1.02
C LEU A 196 -10.99 13.81 -0.47
N THR A 197 -9.94 14.33 -1.09
CA THR A 197 -9.86 14.44 -2.55
C THR A 197 -9.72 13.05 -3.19
N TRP A 198 -9.76 12.95 -4.52
CA TRP A 198 -9.56 11.68 -5.22
C TRP A 198 -8.17 11.07 -4.93
N GLU A 199 -7.10 11.84 -5.14
CA GLU A 199 -5.72 11.42 -4.93
C GLU A 199 -5.43 11.11 -3.45
N GLU A 200 -6.01 11.88 -2.53
CA GLU A 200 -5.92 11.58 -1.09
C GLU A 200 -6.65 10.31 -0.71
N ALA A 201 -7.81 10.02 -1.31
CA ALA A 201 -8.58 8.81 -1.04
C ALA A 201 -7.94 7.54 -1.66
N ALA A 202 -7.21 7.70 -2.77
CA ALA A 202 -6.46 6.59 -3.39
C ALA A 202 -5.16 6.27 -2.64
N SER A 203 -4.60 7.23 -1.90
CA SER A 203 -3.30 7.08 -1.23
C SER A 203 -3.25 6.00 -0.12
N PRO A 204 -4.27 5.73 0.71
CA PRO A 204 -4.11 4.82 1.84
C PRO A 204 -4.10 3.34 1.44
N GLY A 205 -5.01 2.96 0.54
CA GLY A 205 -5.39 1.59 0.15
C GLY A 205 -4.48 0.48 0.70
N LEU A 206 -3.50 0.07 -0.10
CA LEU A 206 -2.63 -1.08 0.18
C LEU A 206 -1.88 -0.97 1.52
N VAL A 207 -1.22 0.16 1.76
CA VAL A 207 -0.30 0.30 2.92
C VAL A 207 -1.03 0.54 4.23
N ASN A 208 -2.17 1.24 4.21
CA ASN A 208 -3.00 1.49 5.38
C ASN A 208 -3.61 0.18 5.89
N SER A 209 -4.22 -0.60 4.99
CA SER A 209 -4.80 -1.90 5.36
C SER A 209 -3.73 -2.89 5.84
N THR A 210 -2.55 -2.89 5.20
CA THR A 210 -1.41 -3.71 5.67
C THR A 210 -0.97 -3.33 7.07
N ALA A 211 -0.80 -2.03 7.35
CA ALA A 211 -0.43 -1.54 8.68
C ALA A 211 -1.52 -1.87 9.72
N TYR A 212 -2.80 -1.78 9.33
CA TYR A 212 -3.92 -2.15 10.19
C TYR A 212 -3.87 -3.63 10.57
N ARG A 213 -3.76 -4.55 9.60
CA ARG A 213 -3.64 -5.99 9.89
C ARG A 213 -2.42 -6.27 10.76
N GLN A 214 -1.28 -5.68 10.40
CA GLN A 214 0.00 -5.93 11.05
C GLN A 214 0.01 -5.46 12.51
N LEU A 215 -0.54 -4.29 12.81
CA LEU A 215 -0.44 -3.69 14.15
C LEU A 215 -1.72 -3.84 14.98
N VAL A 216 -2.89 -3.57 14.40
CA VAL A 216 -4.16 -3.44 15.13
C VAL A 216 -4.93 -4.75 15.18
N SER A 217 -4.96 -5.51 14.08
CA SER A 217 -5.73 -6.76 14.01
C SER A 217 -5.15 -7.85 14.91
N ARG A 218 -6.03 -8.73 15.38
CA ARG A 218 -5.69 -9.98 16.06
C ARG A 218 -4.90 -10.96 15.20
N ASN A 219 -4.96 -10.79 13.88
CA ASN A 219 -4.16 -11.58 12.94
C ASN A 219 -2.69 -11.10 12.88
N GLY A 220 -2.41 -9.90 13.39
CA GLY A 220 -1.07 -9.34 13.52
C GLY A 220 -0.63 -9.27 14.97
N ALA A 221 -0.23 -8.08 15.42
CA ALA A 221 0.30 -7.86 16.77
C ALA A 221 -0.76 -7.66 17.86
N ASP A 222 -2.02 -7.40 17.50
CA ASP A 222 -3.12 -7.12 18.45
C ASP A 222 -2.77 -6.04 19.48
N MET A 223 -2.26 -4.90 18.98
CA MET A 223 -1.79 -3.79 19.81
C MET A 223 -2.87 -3.29 20.78
N LYS A 224 -2.47 -2.97 22.01
CA LYS A 224 -3.32 -2.30 23.00
C LYS A 224 -2.73 -0.96 23.45
N GLN A 225 -3.58 -0.14 24.06
CA GLN A 225 -3.15 1.09 24.72
C GLN A 225 -2.03 0.81 25.75
N GLY A 226 -1.04 1.69 25.81
CA GLY A 226 0.13 1.57 26.66
C GLY A 226 1.27 0.71 26.10
N ASP A 227 1.08 0.01 24.97
CA ASP A 227 2.18 -0.73 24.33
C ASP A 227 3.25 0.24 23.80
N VAL A 228 4.52 -0.09 24.01
CA VAL A 228 5.62 0.56 23.30
C VAL A 228 5.80 -0.13 21.95
N VAL A 229 5.66 0.63 20.86
CA VAL A 229 5.73 0.11 19.48
C VAL A 229 6.95 0.69 18.78
N LEU A 230 7.96 -0.15 18.50
CA LEU A 230 9.08 0.26 17.66
C LEU A 230 8.67 0.19 16.19
N ILE A 231 8.74 1.32 15.48
CA ILE A 231 8.29 1.44 14.10
C ILE A 231 9.46 1.75 13.18
N TRP A 232 9.89 0.77 12.39
CA TRP A 232 10.89 1.00 11.36
C TRP A 232 10.34 1.80 10.18
N GLY A 233 11.14 2.70 9.62
CA GLY A 233 10.74 3.49 8.45
C GLY A 233 9.46 4.29 8.68
N ALA A 234 9.34 4.91 9.86
CA ALA A 234 8.10 5.50 10.39
C ALA A 234 7.50 6.64 9.55
N SER A 235 8.26 7.19 8.61
CA SER A 235 7.80 8.24 7.68
C SER A 235 7.51 7.73 6.26
N GLY A 236 7.67 6.43 6.00
CA GLY A 236 7.34 5.80 4.72
C GLY A 236 5.88 5.35 4.67
N GLY A 237 5.44 4.77 3.55
CA GLY A 237 4.05 4.36 3.35
C GLY A 237 3.46 3.48 4.46
N LEU A 238 4.14 2.41 4.89
CA LEU A 238 3.65 1.57 6.00
C LEU A 238 3.79 2.25 7.36
N GLY A 239 4.97 2.83 7.61
CA GLY A 239 5.33 3.40 8.90
C GLY A 239 4.46 4.59 9.28
N SER A 240 4.04 5.41 8.31
CA SER A 240 3.19 6.58 8.57
C SER A 240 1.82 6.20 9.10
N TYR A 241 1.20 5.14 8.57
CA TYR A 241 -0.06 4.60 9.09
C TYR A 241 0.15 3.85 10.41
N ALA A 242 1.24 3.08 10.56
CA ALA A 242 1.57 2.42 11.82
C ALA A 242 1.74 3.42 12.98
N THR A 243 2.40 4.55 12.74
CA THR A 243 2.54 5.62 13.73
C THR A 243 1.19 6.20 14.13
N GLN A 244 0.32 6.50 13.15
CA GLN A 244 -1.03 6.99 13.42
C GLN A 244 -1.88 5.97 14.18
N TYR A 245 -1.80 4.68 13.83
CA TYR A 245 -2.49 3.61 14.55
C TYR A 245 -2.01 3.51 16.00
N ALA A 246 -0.69 3.54 16.23
CA ALA A 246 -0.14 3.54 17.58
C ALA A 246 -0.69 4.71 18.42
N LEU A 247 -0.60 5.94 17.90
CA LEU A 247 -1.10 7.13 18.58
C LEU A 247 -2.61 7.05 18.84
N ASN A 248 -3.41 6.75 17.82
CA ASN A 248 -4.87 6.66 17.93
C ASN A 248 -5.32 5.49 18.84
N GLY A 249 -4.52 4.43 18.94
CA GLY A 249 -4.75 3.29 19.82
C GLY A 249 -4.28 3.50 21.27
N GLY A 250 -3.67 4.66 21.57
CA GLY A 250 -3.11 4.97 22.90
C GLY A 250 -1.80 4.24 23.20
N ALA A 251 -1.10 3.73 22.18
CA ALA A 251 0.23 3.16 22.28
C ALA A 251 1.31 4.25 22.12
N ILE A 252 2.57 3.89 22.39
CA ILE A 252 3.71 4.80 22.43
C ILE A 252 4.66 4.43 21.27
N PRO A 253 4.59 5.14 20.12
CA PRO A 253 5.45 4.83 18.99
C PRO A 253 6.89 5.35 19.20
N VAL A 254 7.87 4.46 19.07
CA VAL A 254 9.28 4.80 18.88
C VAL A 254 9.57 4.76 17.38
N CYS A 255 9.57 5.93 16.76
CA CYS A 255 9.69 6.09 15.31
C CYS A 255 11.15 6.05 14.86
N VAL A 256 11.53 5.08 14.02
CA VAL A 256 12.86 5.05 13.40
C VAL A 256 12.81 5.61 11.99
N VAL A 257 13.62 6.64 11.76
CA VAL A 257 13.74 7.37 10.48
C VAL A 257 15.20 7.44 10.04
N SER A 258 15.47 8.10 8.90
CA SER A 258 16.80 8.19 8.30
C SER A 258 17.25 9.62 7.95
N SER A 259 16.48 10.63 8.34
CA SER A 259 16.89 12.02 8.20
C SER A 259 16.12 12.94 9.16
N PRO A 260 16.63 14.15 9.44
CA PRO A 260 15.94 15.16 10.23
C PRO A 260 14.58 15.57 9.66
N GLU A 261 14.45 15.63 8.33
CA GLU A 261 13.20 16.00 7.65
C GLU A 261 12.12 14.94 7.92
N LYS A 262 12.51 13.66 7.84
CA LYS A 262 11.61 12.53 8.17
C LYS A 262 11.25 12.49 9.64
N ALA A 263 12.16 12.89 10.53
CA ALA A 263 11.86 13.03 11.95
C ALA A 263 10.78 14.10 12.18
N GLU A 264 10.85 15.22 11.46
CA GLU A 264 9.87 16.29 11.60
C GLU A 264 8.46 15.87 11.17
N ILE A 265 8.33 15.04 10.13
CA ILE A 265 7.02 14.47 9.79
C ILE A 265 6.45 13.62 10.93
N CYS A 266 7.28 12.75 11.54
CA CYS A 266 6.82 11.95 12.66
C CYS A 266 6.35 12.84 13.82
N ARG A 267 7.01 13.98 14.07
CA ARG A 267 6.53 14.98 15.05
C ARG A 267 5.20 15.61 14.65
N LYS A 268 5.02 15.97 13.37
CA LYS A 268 3.74 16.48 12.84
C LYS A 268 2.60 15.46 13.00
N LEU A 269 2.90 14.17 12.90
CA LEU A 269 1.94 13.10 13.19
C LEU A 269 1.61 12.96 14.68
N GLY A 270 2.41 13.55 15.57
CA GLY A 270 2.25 13.48 17.02
C GLY A 270 3.21 12.53 17.74
N ALA A 271 4.20 11.94 17.04
CA ALA A 271 5.19 11.08 17.68
C ALA A 271 6.30 11.90 18.36
N GLU A 272 6.58 11.58 19.62
CA GLU A 272 7.61 12.25 20.42
C GLU A 272 8.95 11.50 20.41
N LEU A 273 8.90 10.16 20.41
CA LEU A 273 10.08 9.30 20.52
C LEU A 273 10.60 8.95 19.13
N ILE A 274 11.70 9.57 18.73
CA ILE A 274 12.24 9.43 17.38
C ILE A 274 13.73 9.08 17.42
N ILE A 275 14.13 8.11 16.59
CA ILE A 275 15.51 7.71 16.36
C ILE A 275 15.85 7.97 14.89
N ASP A 276 16.83 8.84 14.64
CA ASP A 276 17.47 8.91 13.32
C ASP A 276 18.60 7.88 13.25
N ARG A 277 18.38 6.80 12.49
CA ARG A 277 19.33 5.68 12.38
C ARG A 277 20.64 6.08 11.69
N ASN A 278 20.62 7.12 10.85
CA ASN A 278 21.81 7.60 10.16
C ASN A 278 22.65 8.45 11.10
N ALA A 279 22.03 9.33 11.88
CA ALA A 279 22.71 10.12 12.90
C ALA A 279 23.34 9.23 13.99
N GLU A 280 22.63 8.18 14.42
CA GLU A 280 23.15 7.19 15.37
C GLU A 280 24.16 6.23 14.73
N GLY A 281 24.21 6.13 13.39
CA GLY A 281 25.21 5.36 12.66
C GLY A 281 25.22 3.85 12.96
N TYR A 282 24.05 3.23 13.15
CA TYR A 282 23.98 1.79 13.46
C TYR A 282 24.63 0.92 12.38
N ARG A 283 25.39 -0.10 12.80
CA ARG A 283 26.04 -1.10 11.94
C ARG A 283 25.74 -2.51 12.43
N PHE A 284 24.50 -2.96 12.24
CA PHE A 284 24.04 -4.26 12.72
C PHE A 284 24.76 -5.46 12.08
N TRP A 285 25.39 -5.26 10.92
CA TRP A 285 26.20 -6.25 10.21
C TRP A 285 27.66 -5.77 10.16
N LYS A 286 28.60 -6.66 10.55
CA LYS A 286 30.05 -6.40 10.47
C LYS A 286 30.58 -6.67 9.07
N ASP A 287 30.01 -7.69 8.44
CA ASP A 287 30.32 -8.17 7.11
C ASP A 287 29.07 -8.85 6.52
N GLU A 288 29.20 -9.54 5.39
CA GLU A 288 28.10 -10.18 4.68
C GLU A 288 27.40 -11.30 5.49
N HIS A 289 28.07 -11.92 6.46
CA HIS A 289 27.56 -13.13 7.13
C HIS A 289 27.44 -13.00 8.64
N ASN A 290 28.08 -11.99 9.24
CA ASN A 290 28.16 -11.82 10.68
C ASN A 290 27.54 -10.51 11.14
N GLN A 291 26.63 -10.62 12.11
CA GLN A 291 26.04 -9.47 12.79
C GLN A 291 26.86 -8.99 14.00
N ASP A 292 26.57 -7.77 14.48
CA ASP A 292 27.16 -7.20 15.69
C ASP A 292 26.14 -7.07 16.85
N PRO A 293 26.14 -8.01 17.81
CA PRO A 293 25.30 -7.91 19.00
C PRO A 293 25.54 -6.65 19.86
N LYS A 294 26.72 -6.02 19.77
CA LYS A 294 26.98 -4.77 20.48
C LYS A 294 26.17 -3.61 19.88
N GLU A 295 25.96 -3.61 18.57
CA GLU A 295 25.13 -2.61 17.91
C GLU A 295 23.64 -2.83 18.21
N TRP A 296 23.19 -4.08 18.34
CA TRP A 296 21.85 -4.37 18.85
C TRP A 296 21.66 -3.86 20.28
N GLN A 297 22.66 -4.07 21.15
CA GLN A 297 22.67 -3.56 22.53
C GLN A 297 22.61 -2.03 22.57
N ARG A 298 23.39 -1.35 21.72
CA ARG A 298 23.40 0.11 21.61
C ARG A 298 22.04 0.64 21.17
N PHE A 299 21.44 0.02 20.15
CA PHE A 299 20.10 0.36 19.69
C PHE A 299 19.03 0.15 20.79
N GLY A 300 19.04 -1.00 21.47
CA GLY A 300 18.14 -1.25 22.60
C GLY A 300 18.34 -0.25 23.75
N LYS A 301 19.58 0.18 24.02
CA LYS A 301 19.85 1.23 25.01
C LYS A 301 19.20 2.55 24.62
N LYS A 302 19.32 2.97 23.35
CA LYS A 302 18.69 4.20 22.85
C LYS A 302 17.17 4.16 23.00
N ILE A 303 16.54 3.02 22.71
CA ILE A 303 15.10 2.84 22.90
C ILE A 303 14.75 3.05 24.37
N ARG A 304 15.44 2.37 25.30
CA ARG A 304 15.20 2.51 26.74
C ARG A 304 15.46 3.92 27.27
N GLU A 305 16.43 4.66 26.70
CA GLU A 305 16.65 6.07 27.02
C GLU A 305 15.42 6.92 26.67
N LEU A 306 14.71 6.61 25.59
CA LEU A 306 13.51 7.33 25.15
C LEU A 306 12.24 6.90 25.90
N THR A 307 12.12 5.63 26.26
CA THR A 307 10.90 5.05 26.87
C THR A 307 10.93 5.06 28.40
N GLY A 308 11.98 5.60 29.02
CA GLY A 308 12.13 5.57 30.48
C GLY A 308 12.53 4.20 31.05
N GLY A 309 13.14 3.35 30.23
CA GLY A 309 13.69 2.05 30.64
C GLY A 309 12.99 0.84 30.06
N GLU A 310 11.92 1.02 29.28
CA GLU A 310 11.11 -0.08 28.75
C GLU A 310 11.57 -0.55 27.37
N ASP A 311 11.53 -1.86 27.14
CA ASP A 311 11.72 -2.47 25.82
C ASP A 311 10.39 -2.51 25.06
N PRO A 312 10.37 -2.44 23.72
CA PRO A 312 9.13 -2.42 22.93
C PRO A 312 8.32 -3.71 23.08
N ASP A 313 7.03 -3.59 23.40
CA ASP A 313 6.10 -4.72 23.39
C ASP A 313 5.90 -5.26 21.96
N ILE A 314 5.90 -4.36 20.97
CA ILE A 314 5.75 -4.69 19.56
C ILE A 314 6.87 -4.05 18.73
N VAL A 315 7.41 -4.80 17.78
CA VAL A 315 8.27 -4.27 16.71
C VAL A 315 7.56 -4.43 15.37
N PHE A 316 7.26 -3.30 14.74
CA PHE A 316 6.69 -3.21 13.40
C PHE A 316 7.81 -3.30 12.36
N GLU A 317 8.01 -4.50 11.82
CA GLU A 317 9.09 -4.88 10.91
C GLU A 317 8.65 -4.87 9.43
N HIS A 318 9.58 -4.44 8.57
CA HIS A 318 9.48 -4.49 7.11
C HIS A 318 10.85 -4.30 6.41
N PRO A 319 11.88 -3.63 7.00
CA PRO A 319 13.18 -3.57 6.34
C PRO A 319 13.84 -4.94 6.15
N GLY A 320 13.63 -5.91 7.04
CA GLY A 320 14.14 -7.28 6.87
C GLY A 320 15.61 -7.44 7.29
N ARG A 321 16.43 -8.09 6.47
CA ARG A 321 17.78 -8.59 6.84
C ARG A 321 18.64 -7.61 7.65
N GLU A 322 18.72 -6.34 7.27
CA GLU A 322 19.56 -5.35 7.96
C GLU A 322 19.15 -5.13 9.42
N THR A 323 17.85 -5.14 9.73
CA THR A 323 17.29 -4.76 11.03
C THR A 323 16.82 -5.94 11.87
N PHE A 324 16.51 -7.08 11.25
CA PHE A 324 15.74 -8.15 11.88
C PHE A 324 16.38 -8.73 13.16
N GLY A 325 17.70 -8.91 13.17
CA GLY A 325 18.43 -9.35 14.37
C GLY A 325 18.33 -8.34 15.53
N ALA A 326 18.43 -7.04 15.23
CA ALA A 326 18.26 -5.97 16.21
C ALA A 326 16.82 -5.88 16.71
N SER A 327 15.82 -6.12 15.85
CA SER A 327 14.41 -6.17 16.20
C SER A 327 14.08 -7.31 17.16
N VAL A 328 14.57 -8.52 16.86
CA VAL A 328 14.43 -9.68 17.76
C VAL A 328 15.16 -9.44 19.07
N TYR A 329 16.30 -8.77 19.07
CA TYR A 329 17.02 -8.40 20.28
C TYR A 329 16.22 -7.40 21.13
N ALA A 330 15.77 -6.29 20.53
CA ALA A 330 15.19 -5.14 21.21
C ALA A 330 13.80 -5.42 21.80
N ALA A 331 12.98 -6.25 21.16
CA ALA A 331 11.63 -6.55 21.65
C ALA A 331 11.62 -7.04 23.11
N ARG A 332 10.61 -6.67 23.88
CA ARG A 332 10.42 -7.07 25.28
C ARG A 332 10.31 -8.60 25.42
N LYS A 333 10.57 -9.11 26.62
CA LYS A 333 10.15 -10.47 27.00
C LYS A 333 8.64 -10.64 26.82
N GLY A 334 8.23 -11.66 26.06
CA GLY A 334 6.85 -11.90 25.65
C GLY A 334 6.36 -11.06 24.47
N GLY A 335 7.19 -10.16 23.94
CA GLY A 335 6.83 -9.23 22.87
C GLY A 335 6.73 -9.88 21.49
N THR A 336 6.23 -9.10 20.54
CA THR A 336 5.94 -9.55 19.17
C THR A 336 6.75 -8.76 18.16
N ILE A 337 7.44 -9.47 17.27
CA ILE A 337 8.02 -8.92 16.04
C ILE A 337 7.07 -9.28 14.90
N VAL A 338 6.35 -8.31 14.36
CA VAL A 338 5.40 -8.55 13.26
C VAL A 338 5.99 -8.01 11.96
N THR A 339 6.07 -8.85 10.93
CA THR A 339 6.80 -8.54 9.68
C THR A 339 5.92 -8.76 8.44
N CYS A 340 5.98 -7.84 7.48
CA CYS A 340 5.22 -7.93 6.22
C CYS A 340 6.04 -7.83 4.93
N ALA A 341 7.31 -7.46 5.03
CA ALA A 341 8.21 -7.30 3.89
C ALA A 341 9.67 -7.50 4.31
N SER A 342 10.60 -7.35 3.36
CA SER A 342 12.03 -7.52 3.59
C SER A 342 12.87 -6.69 2.62
N THR A 343 12.70 -5.37 2.67
CA THR A 343 13.28 -4.40 1.72
C THR A 343 14.80 -4.52 1.53
N SER A 344 15.54 -4.83 2.60
CA SER A 344 17.01 -4.99 2.60
C SER A 344 17.48 -6.44 2.33
N GLY A 345 16.55 -7.37 2.11
CA GLY A 345 16.81 -8.79 1.88
C GLY A 345 15.93 -9.71 2.73
N TYR A 346 15.39 -10.76 2.11
CA TYR A 346 14.48 -11.73 2.73
C TYR A 346 15.19 -12.84 3.51
N MET A 347 16.51 -12.99 3.36
CA MET A 347 17.30 -13.95 4.13
C MET A 347 17.59 -13.39 5.52
N HIS A 348 16.67 -13.63 6.46
CA HIS A 348 16.79 -13.15 7.83
C HIS A 348 17.76 -14.02 8.63
N GLN A 349 18.52 -13.38 9.51
CA GLN A 349 19.36 -14.05 10.50
C GLN A 349 19.13 -13.35 11.85
N PHE A 350 18.90 -14.13 12.91
CA PHE A 350 18.75 -13.62 14.27
C PHE A 350 19.29 -14.64 15.28
N ASP A 351 19.62 -14.18 16.49
CA ASP A 351 20.01 -15.08 17.57
C ASP A 351 18.76 -15.61 18.28
N ASN A 352 18.45 -16.88 18.02
CA ASN A 352 17.23 -17.54 18.48
C ASN A 352 17.14 -17.62 20.02
N ARG A 353 18.25 -17.48 20.77
CA ARG A 353 18.22 -17.45 22.24
C ARG A 353 17.34 -16.31 22.76
N TYR A 354 17.40 -15.15 22.12
CA TYR A 354 16.57 -14.01 22.51
C TYR A 354 15.08 -14.26 22.24
N LEU A 355 14.74 -15.07 21.23
CA LEU A 355 13.37 -15.45 20.93
C LEU A 355 12.84 -16.44 21.98
N TRP A 356 13.46 -17.62 22.13
CA TRP A 356 12.89 -18.68 22.99
C TRP A 356 13.05 -18.41 24.48
N MET A 357 14.20 -17.87 24.95
CA MET A 357 14.42 -17.65 26.39
C MET A 357 13.55 -16.52 26.93
N ASN A 358 13.15 -15.59 26.06
CA ASN A 358 12.28 -14.48 26.41
C ASN A 358 10.85 -14.66 25.87
N LEU A 359 10.48 -15.86 25.39
CA LEU A 359 9.13 -16.20 24.93
C LEU A 359 8.53 -15.19 23.94
N LYS A 360 9.38 -14.61 23.07
CA LYS A 360 8.92 -13.65 22.06
C LYS A 360 8.28 -14.40 20.89
N ARG A 361 7.57 -13.68 20.02
CA ARG A 361 6.93 -14.25 18.83
C ARG A 361 7.36 -13.48 17.58
N ILE A 362 7.51 -14.20 16.47
CA ILE A 362 7.62 -13.60 15.14
C ILE A 362 6.33 -13.95 14.40
N ILE A 363 5.61 -12.94 13.92
CA ILE A 363 4.35 -13.10 13.19
C ILE A 363 4.55 -12.58 11.76
N GLY A 364 4.36 -13.47 10.78
CA GLY A 364 4.24 -13.06 9.38
C GLY A 364 2.87 -12.46 9.14
N SER A 365 2.83 -11.26 8.54
CA SER A 365 1.61 -10.62 8.06
C SER A 365 1.74 -10.37 6.56
N HIS A 366 0.64 -10.43 5.83
CA HIS A 366 0.61 -10.05 4.41
C HIS A 366 -0.70 -9.34 4.15
N PHE A 367 -0.61 -8.16 3.51
CA PHE A 367 -1.74 -7.30 3.17
C PHE A 367 -2.84 -7.25 4.27
N ALA A 368 -4.10 -7.49 3.93
CA ALA A 368 -5.28 -7.46 4.79
C ALA A 368 -6.46 -8.20 4.15
N ASN A 369 -7.28 -8.89 4.93
CA ASN A 369 -8.57 -9.38 4.42
C ASN A 369 -9.54 -8.21 4.18
N TYR A 370 -10.67 -8.48 3.53
CA TYR A 370 -11.63 -7.42 3.19
C TYR A 370 -12.18 -6.72 4.45
N ARG A 371 -12.41 -7.46 5.54
CA ARG A 371 -12.88 -6.88 6.79
C ARG A 371 -11.86 -5.91 7.40
N GLU A 372 -10.60 -6.32 7.48
CA GLU A 372 -9.50 -5.48 7.97
C GLU A 372 -9.31 -4.25 7.08
N SER A 373 -9.43 -4.42 5.76
CA SER A 373 -9.38 -3.30 4.81
C SER A 373 -10.53 -2.32 5.03
N TRP A 374 -11.75 -2.84 5.24
CA TRP A 374 -12.94 -2.04 5.53
C TRP A 374 -12.81 -1.28 6.86
N GLU A 375 -12.32 -1.94 7.91
CA GLU A 375 -12.08 -1.32 9.22
C GLU A 375 -11.01 -0.23 9.13
N ALA A 376 -9.93 -0.47 8.37
CA ALA A 376 -8.90 0.52 8.09
C ALA A 376 -9.44 1.74 7.33
N ASN A 377 -10.22 1.53 6.25
CA ASN A 377 -10.86 2.61 5.50
C ASN A 377 -11.91 3.37 6.35
N ARG A 378 -12.63 2.67 7.22
CA ARG A 378 -13.59 3.30 8.15
C ARG A 378 -12.89 4.26 9.12
N LEU A 379 -11.68 3.96 9.56
CA LEU A 379 -10.91 4.87 10.42
C LEU A 379 -10.46 6.13 9.68
N ILE A 380 -10.11 6.00 8.39
CA ILE A 380 -9.89 7.15 7.50
C ILE A 380 -11.18 7.96 7.39
N ALA A 381 -12.29 7.33 7.02
CA ALA A 381 -13.59 7.99 6.85
C ALA A 381 -14.10 8.74 8.09
N LYS A 382 -13.64 8.34 9.29
CA LYS A 382 -13.95 8.99 10.56
C LYS A 382 -13.00 10.13 10.94
N GLY A 383 -11.96 10.41 10.16
CA GLY A 383 -10.93 11.39 10.47
C GLY A 383 -10.04 10.99 11.65
N LEU A 384 -9.92 9.69 11.95
CA LEU A 384 -9.05 9.17 13.02
C LEU A 384 -7.66 8.79 12.50
N ILE A 385 -7.58 8.50 11.21
CA ILE A 385 -6.35 8.25 10.47
C ILE A 385 -6.41 9.14 9.23
N HIS A 386 -5.28 9.67 8.80
CA HIS A 386 -5.18 10.63 7.70
C HIS A 386 -4.34 10.07 6.54
N PRO A 387 -4.65 10.44 5.29
CA PRO A 387 -3.83 10.09 4.14
C PRO A 387 -2.43 10.69 4.29
N THR A 388 -1.43 10.02 3.72
CA THR A 388 -0.02 10.43 3.83
C THR A 388 0.57 10.81 2.47
N LEU A 389 -0.28 11.40 1.62
CA LEU A 389 0.06 11.84 0.28
C LEU A 389 1.04 13.02 0.36
N SER A 390 2.21 12.89 -0.27
CA SER A 390 3.22 13.94 -0.31
C SER A 390 3.25 14.69 -1.63
N LYS A 391 3.18 13.95 -2.73
CA LYS A 391 3.27 14.46 -4.09
C LYS A 391 2.31 13.69 -4.99
N THR A 392 1.76 14.40 -5.96
CA THR A 392 0.89 13.84 -6.99
C THR A 392 1.53 14.05 -8.36
N TYR A 393 1.39 13.06 -9.23
CA TYR A 393 1.82 13.07 -10.63
C TYR A 393 0.62 12.90 -11.56
N THR A 394 0.82 13.19 -12.85
CA THR A 394 -0.14 12.83 -13.91
C THR A 394 0.02 11.37 -14.31
N LEU A 395 -0.95 10.82 -15.03
CA LEU A 395 -0.87 9.46 -15.59
C LEU A 395 0.37 9.30 -16.50
N GLU A 396 0.69 10.35 -17.27
CA GLU A 396 1.85 10.44 -18.16
C GLU A 396 3.19 10.39 -17.40
N ASP A 397 3.23 10.95 -16.19
CA ASP A 397 4.44 11.01 -15.37
C ASP A 397 4.61 9.79 -14.44
N THR A 398 3.79 8.74 -14.59
CA THR A 398 3.82 7.54 -13.73
C THR A 398 5.20 6.88 -13.68
N GLY A 399 5.96 6.89 -14.78
CA GLY A 399 7.34 6.40 -14.80
C GLY A 399 8.26 7.16 -13.83
N GLN A 400 8.13 8.49 -13.76
CA GLN A 400 8.90 9.32 -12.82
C GLN A 400 8.42 9.12 -11.39
N ALA A 401 7.11 9.00 -11.16
CA ALA A 401 6.55 8.67 -9.86
C ALA A 401 7.09 7.34 -9.31
N ALA A 402 7.17 6.30 -10.15
CA ALA A 402 7.76 5.02 -9.81
C ALA A 402 9.26 5.12 -9.52
N LEU A 403 10.02 5.93 -10.28
CA LEU A 403 11.44 6.16 -10.02
C LEU A 403 11.68 6.86 -8.67
N ASP A 404 10.86 7.85 -8.31
CA ASP A 404 10.97 8.53 -7.02
C ASP A 404 10.72 7.58 -5.84
N VAL A 405 9.80 6.63 -6.01
CA VAL A 405 9.58 5.56 -5.04
C VAL A 405 10.77 4.61 -4.97
N HIS A 406 11.26 4.14 -6.12
CA HIS A 406 12.46 3.30 -6.22
C HIS A 406 13.69 3.95 -5.61
N ARG A 407 13.78 5.28 -5.66
CA ARG A 407 14.93 6.05 -5.16
C ARG A 407 14.76 6.56 -3.75
N ASN A 408 13.64 6.26 -3.09
CA ASN A 408 13.28 6.82 -1.77
C ASN A 408 13.39 8.35 -1.76
N ALA A 409 13.12 8.99 -2.90
CA ALA A 409 13.20 10.44 -3.12
C ALA A 409 11.88 11.15 -2.75
N HIS A 410 11.00 10.46 -2.05
CA HIS A 410 9.70 10.94 -1.57
C HIS A 410 9.56 10.61 -0.08
N GLN A 411 8.53 11.20 0.52
CA GLN A 411 8.07 10.89 1.87
C GLN A 411 6.62 10.41 1.79
N GLY A 412 6.15 9.60 2.73
CA GLY A 412 4.77 9.10 2.71
C GLY A 412 4.43 8.32 1.43
N LYS A 413 3.35 8.74 0.74
CA LYS A 413 2.81 8.12 -0.47
C LYS A 413 2.83 9.08 -1.66
N VAL A 414 2.95 8.52 -2.86
CA VAL A 414 2.93 9.25 -4.14
C VAL A 414 1.65 8.92 -4.89
N GLY A 415 0.84 9.93 -5.16
CA GLY A 415 -0.42 9.82 -5.90
C GLY A 415 -0.23 9.98 -7.40
N VAL A 416 -1.19 9.47 -8.16
CA VAL A 416 -1.25 9.61 -9.62
C VAL A 416 -2.67 10.00 -10.01
N LEU A 417 -2.84 11.13 -10.67
CA LEU A 417 -4.09 11.54 -11.28
C LEU A 417 -4.34 10.69 -12.53
N ALA A 418 -5.53 10.12 -12.63
CA ALA A 418 -6.00 9.42 -13.81
C ALA A 418 -7.04 10.29 -14.53
N LEU A 419 -8.33 10.06 -14.33
CA LEU A 419 -9.38 10.94 -14.88
C LEU A 419 -9.52 12.28 -14.15
N ALA A 420 -8.97 12.44 -12.95
CA ALA A 420 -8.94 13.76 -12.31
C ALA A 420 -7.98 14.69 -13.09
N PRO A 421 -8.45 15.83 -13.64
CA PRO A 421 -7.58 16.73 -14.42
C PRO A 421 -6.62 17.54 -13.55
N GLU A 422 -6.92 17.68 -12.27
CA GLU A 422 -6.14 18.43 -11.28
C GLU A 422 -6.36 17.88 -9.87
N GLU A 423 -5.47 18.24 -8.94
CA GLU A 423 -5.61 17.90 -7.52
C GLU A 423 -6.75 18.69 -6.86
N GLY A 424 -7.22 18.23 -5.69
CA GLY A 424 -8.20 18.98 -4.89
C GLY A 424 -9.67 18.63 -5.14
N LEU A 425 -9.96 17.79 -6.13
CA LEU A 425 -11.32 17.44 -6.53
C LEU A 425 -11.88 16.25 -5.72
N GLY A 426 -13.21 16.12 -5.66
CA GLY A 426 -13.91 14.96 -5.10
C GLY A 426 -14.30 15.05 -3.62
N VAL A 427 -14.11 16.20 -2.97
CA VAL A 427 -14.56 16.42 -1.59
C VAL A 427 -16.08 16.61 -1.58
N ARG A 428 -16.77 15.86 -0.72
CA ARG A 428 -18.22 15.91 -0.45
C ARG A 428 -18.57 16.37 0.97
N ASN A 429 -17.63 16.23 1.91
CA ASN A 429 -17.78 16.64 3.30
C ASN A 429 -16.68 17.64 3.67
N HIS A 430 -16.93 18.92 3.37
CA HIS A 430 -15.99 20.01 3.59
C HIS A 430 -15.78 20.33 5.08
N GLU A 431 -16.82 20.18 5.92
CA GLU A 431 -16.72 20.43 7.37
C GLU A 431 -15.74 19.47 8.05
N LEU A 432 -15.86 18.17 7.76
CA LEU A 432 -14.92 17.17 8.30
C LEU A 432 -13.52 17.36 7.72
N ARG A 433 -13.39 17.80 6.47
CA ARG A 433 -12.10 18.12 5.85
C ARG A 433 -11.41 19.26 6.58
N GLU A 434 -12.11 20.37 6.78
CA GLU A 434 -11.57 21.57 7.43
C GLU A 434 -11.08 21.25 8.85
N LYS A 435 -11.84 20.45 9.60
CA LYS A 435 -11.46 20.00 10.94
C LYS A 435 -10.12 19.25 10.98
N HIS A 436 -9.78 18.51 9.93
CA HIS A 436 -8.63 17.60 9.89
C HIS A 436 -7.56 18.01 8.87
N ILE A 437 -7.62 19.23 8.34
CA ILE A 437 -6.79 19.66 7.20
C ILE A 437 -5.29 19.60 7.50
N ASP A 438 -4.88 19.90 8.73
CA ASP A 438 -3.48 19.83 9.14
C ASP A 438 -2.95 18.39 9.14
N GLY A 439 -3.77 17.44 9.61
CA GLY A 439 -3.45 16.01 9.58
C GLY A 439 -3.40 15.45 8.16
N ILE A 440 -4.33 15.89 7.30
CA ILE A 440 -4.39 15.52 5.87
C ILE A 440 -3.15 16.02 5.13
N ASN A 441 -2.69 17.24 5.43
CA ASN A 441 -1.55 17.87 4.75
C ASN A 441 -0.20 17.63 5.43
N ALA A 442 -0.11 16.76 6.45
CA ALA A 442 1.11 16.55 7.22
C ALA A 442 2.34 16.13 6.38
N PHE A 443 2.10 15.50 5.22
CA PHE A 443 3.12 15.02 4.29
C PHE A 443 3.32 15.91 3.05
N ARG A 444 2.50 16.95 2.85
CA ARG A 444 2.60 17.84 1.69
C ARG A 444 3.78 18.79 1.84
N ASN A 445 4.50 19.02 0.74
CA ASN A 445 5.63 19.99 0.64
C ASN A 445 6.81 19.71 1.59
N VAL A 446 7.09 18.43 1.89
CA VAL A 446 8.19 18.01 2.80
C VAL A 446 9.24 17.17 2.08
#